data_AF-A0A1I1H000-F1
#
_entry.id   AF-A0A1I1H000-F1
#
_cell.length_a   1.000
_cell.length_b   1.000
_cell.length_c   1.000
_cell.angle_alpha   90.00
_cell.angle_beta   90.00
_cell.angle_gamma   90.00
#
_symmetry.space_group_name_H-M   'P 1'
#
loop_
_entity.id
_entity.type
_entity.pdbx_description
1 polymer ?
#
loop_
_entity_poly.entity_id
_entity_poly.type
_entity_poly.pdbx_seq_one_letter_code
_entity_poly.pdbx_strand_id
1 'polypeptide(L)'
;MAGEGSRYKQEGYTTPKPLIEVMGVPMVVRAAQSLPKADHYIFVCRDFHITEYQIDKELKKWFPNSTVIAIDYLTEGQASTCLLAKEYINNDEPLVIGASDNGMIWEETAFAKTFEASDAQVWTFRHNVTVVPKPEQYGWVAVDNEQNATKVSVKIPISDNPLQDHAVIGAFSFKKGSDFVKAAESMIAKNRRIKGEFYVDELMNELIESGQKVKAFEADKYICWGTPDDLRTFQYWEGFFAKLKK
;
A
#
# COMPACT_ATOMS: atom_id res chain seq x y z
N MET A 1 0.71 -7.53 -5.25
CA MET A 1 0.79 -7.08 -6.66
C MET A 1 0.11 -8.08 -7.62
N ALA A 2 -1.06 -8.62 -7.25
CA ALA A 2 -1.77 -9.64 -8.03
C ALA A 2 -3.03 -9.11 -8.77
N GLY A 3 -3.24 -7.79 -8.77
CA GLY A 3 -4.36 -7.17 -9.48
C GLY A 3 -4.15 -7.10 -11.00
N GLU A 4 -5.23 -6.81 -11.72
CA GLU A 4 -5.26 -6.84 -13.19
C GLU A 4 -4.45 -5.73 -13.89
N GLY A 5 -4.16 -4.62 -13.22
CA GLY A 5 -3.51 -3.47 -13.85
C GLY A 5 -4.30 -2.89 -15.04
N SER A 6 -5.62 -3.07 -15.06
CA SER A 6 -6.49 -2.80 -16.21
C SER A 6 -6.36 -1.39 -16.79
N ARG A 7 -6.20 -0.36 -15.94
CA ARG A 7 -6.00 1.04 -16.37
C ARG A 7 -4.76 1.22 -17.25
N TYR A 8 -3.68 0.47 -16.97
CA TYR A 8 -2.48 0.48 -17.80
C TYR A 8 -2.70 -0.28 -19.11
N LYS A 9 -3.33 -1.47 -19.06
CA LYS A 9 -3.65 -2.25 -20.26
C LYS A 9 -4.53 -1.45 -21.24
N GLN A 10 -5.51 -0.70 -20.73
CA GLN A 10 -6.40 0.15 -21.53
C GLN A 10 -5.68 1.28 -22.26
N GLU A 11 -4.56 1.76 -21.71
CA GLU A 11 -3.71 2.80 -22.29
C GLU A 11 -2.58 2.19 -23.16
N GLY A 12 -2.65 0.90 -23.49
CA GLY A 12 -1.73 0.23 -24.42
C GLY A 12 -0.44 -0.31 -23.81
N TYR A 13 -0.30 -0.32 -22.49
CA TYR A 13 0.85 -0.94 -21.84
C TYR A 13 0.78 -2.47 -21.95
N THR A 14 1.84 -3.07 -22.48
CA THR A 14 2.01 -4.53 -22.57
C THR A 14 2.74 -5.11 -21.37
N THR A 15 3.67 -4.34 -20.79
CA THR A 15 4.39 -4.71 -19.56
C THR A 15 3.44 -4.74 -18.36
N PRO A 16 3.45 -5.80 -17.52
CA PRO A 16 2.69 -5.84 -16.29
C PRO A 16 3.01 -4.64 -15.40
N LYS A 17 1.99 -4.03 -14.80
CA LYS A 17 2.14 -2.81 -14.00
C LYS A 17 3.29 -2.85 -12.98
N PRO A 18 3.50 -3.92 -12.19
CA PRO A 18 4.61 -3.99 -11.22
C PRO A 18 6.01 -3.81 -11.86
N LEU A 19 6.16 -4.17 -13.13
CA LEU A 19 7.41 -4.13 -13.89
C LEU A 19 7.59 -2.86 -14.73
N ILE A 20 6.58 -1.98 -14.80
CA ILE A 20 6.74 -0.69 -15.46
C ILE A 20 7.82 0.11 -14.72
N GLU A 21 8.72 0.73 -15.46
CA GLU A 21 9.87 1.41 -14.85
C GLU A 21 9.48 2.78 -14.26
N VAL A 22 10.05 3.04 -13.08
CA VAL A 22 10.02 4.32 -12.37
C VAL A 22 11.46 4.67 -12.02
N MET A 23 11.99 5.74 -12.62
CA MET A 23 13.41 6.10 -12.51
C MET A 23 14.34 4.92 -12.87
N GLY A 24 14.06 4.23 -13.98
CA GLY A 24 14.86 3.09 -14.49
C GLY A 24 14.84 1.82 -13.63
N VAL A 25 13.92 1.70 -12.68
CA VAL A 25 13.77 0.54 -11.78
C VAL A 25 12.31 0.10 -11.79
N PRO A 26 12.00 -1.21 -11.71
CA PRO A 26 10.62 -1.69 -11.65
C PRO A 26 9.79 -1.00 -10.56
N MET A 27 8.55 -0.61 -10.88
CA MET A 27 7.64 0.11 -9.97
C MET A 27 7.50 -0.58 -8.61
N VAL A 28 7.33 -1.91 -8.60
CA VAL A 28 7.23 -2.67 -7.34
C VAL A 28 8.48 -2.58 -6.48
N VAL A 29 9.66 -2.55 -7.10
CA VAL A 29 10.93 -2.42 -6.39
C VAL A 29 11.04 -1.04 -5.77
N ARG A 30 10.68 0.03 -6.50
CA ARG A 30 10.63 1.39 -5.97
C ARG A 30 9.66 1.52 -4.80
N ALA A 31 8.47 0.94 -4.94
CA ALA A 31 7.46 0.94 -3.88
C ALA A 31 7.97 0.23 -2.62
N ALA A 32 8.51 -0.99 -2.77
CA ALA A 32 9.05 -1.77 -1.65
C ALA A 32 10.27 -1.09 -0.98
N GLN A 33 11.14 -0.42 -1.75
CA GLN A 33 12.26 0.35 -1.21
C GLN A 33 11.84 1.58 -0.40
N SER A 34 10.61 2.07 -0.62
CA SER A 34 10.08 3.21 0.11
C SER A 34 9.46 2.84 1.46
N LEU A 35 9.35 1.54 1.77
CA LEU A 35 8.90 1.04 3.07
C LEU A 35 10.09 0.85 4.02
N PRO A 36 9.85 0.67 5.34
CA PRO A 36 10.91 0.27 6.26
C PRO A 36 11.63 -0.99 5.77
N LYS A 37 12.94 -1.07 6.00
CA LYS A 37 13.71 -2.27 5.67
C LYS A 37 13.17 -3.44 6.48
N ALA A 38 13.06 -4.59 5.83
CA ALA A 38 12.61 -5.83 6.45
C ALA A 38 13.68 -6.92 6.28
N ASP A 39 13.75 -7.83 7.23
CA ASP A 39 14.61 -9.00 7.11
C ASP A 39 14.13 -9.94 6.02
N HIS A 40 12.80 -10.05 5.84
CA HIS A 40 12.16 -10.92 4.86
C HIS A 40 11.06 -10.18 4.09
N TYR A 41 11.09 -10.28 2.77
CA TYR A 41 10.09 -9.66 1.88
C TYR A 41 9.17 -10.73 1.29
N ILE A 42 7.87 -10.44 1.23
CA ILE A 42 6.90 -11.36 0.62
C ILE A 42 6.15 -10.63 -0.48
N PHE A 43 6.14 -11.22 -1.68
CA PHE A 43 5.43 -10.67 -2.81
C PHE A 43 4.41 -11.66 -3.34
N VAL A 44 3.15 -11.21 -3.47
CA VAL A 44 2.09 -12.00 -4.10
C VAL A 44 1.79 -11.44 -5.50
N CYS A 45 1.99 -12.26 -6.53
CA CYS A 45 1.79 -11.92 -7.94
C CYS A 45 0.92 -12.92 -8.69
N ARG A 46 0.52 -12.55 -9.91
CA ARG A 46 -0.07 -13.48 -10.86
C ARG A 46 1.01 -14.40 -11.46
N ASP A 47 0.65 -15.65 -11.70
CA ASP A 47 1.50 -16.69 -12.28
C ASP A 47 2.19 -16.25 -13.59
N PHE A 48 1.46 -15.59 -14.49
CA PHE A 48 2.00 -15.12 -15.76
C PHE A 48 3.09 -14.05 -15.59
N HIS A 49 3.10 -13.31 -14.47
CA HIS A 49 4.22 -12.40 -14.17
C HIS A 49 5.55 -13.15 -14.01
N ILE A 50 5.50 -14.42 -13.57
CA ILE A 50 6.68 -15.28 -13.45
C ILE A 50 6.98 -15.95 -14.78
N THR A 51 6.01 -16.64 -15.38
CA THR A 51 6.25 -17.47 -16.56
C THR A 51 6.63 -16.65 -17.80
N GLU A 52 6.05 -15.47 -17.98
CA GLU A 52 6.30 -14.62 -19.15
C GLU A 52 7.35 -13.52 -18.88
N TYR A 53 7.41 -13.00 -17.65
CA TYR A 53 8.23 -11.80 -17.33
C TYR A 53 9.33 -12.05 -16.30
N GLN A 54 9.43 -13.25 -15.71
CA GLN A 54 10.46 -13.62 -14.73
C GLN A 54 10.56 -12.62 -13.56
N ILE A 55 9.41 -12.09 -13.11
CA ILE A 55 9.35 -11.08 -12.04
C ILE A 55 10.03 -11.58 -10.74
N ASP A 56 9.96 -12.88 -10.47
CA ASP A 56 10.59 -13.52 -9.32
C ASP A 56 12.11 -13.38 -9.33
N LYS A 57 12.74 -13.54 -10.49
CA LYS A 57 14.19 -13.37 -10.65
C LYS A 57 14.57 -11.91 -10.48
N GLU A 58 13.79 -11.00 -11.03
CA GLU A 58 14.03 -9.57 -10.88
C GLU A 58 13.94 -9.16 -9.41
N LEU A 59 12.87 -9.55 -8.71
CA LEU A 59 12.70 -9.26 -7.28
C LEU A 59 13.84 -9.83 -6.43
N LYS A 60 14.33 -11.05 -6.72
CA LYS A 60 15.45 -11.66 -5.99
C LYS A 60 16.78 -10.91 -6.16
N LYS A 61 16.98 -10.14 -7.23
CA LYS A 61 18.17 -9.27 -7.37
C LYS A 61 18.16 -8.14 -6.36
N TRP A 62 16.99 -7.58 -6.08
CA TRP A 62 16.80 -6.44 -5.19
C TRP A 62 16.56 -6.85 -3.74
N PHE A 63 15.87 -7.98 -3.54
CA PHE A 63 15.49 -8.53 -2.24
C PHE A 63 15.89 -10.01 -2.18
N PRO A 64 17.17 -10.33 -1.90
CA PRO A 64 17.66 -11.71 -1.90
C PRO A 64 16.93 -12.62 -0.90
N ASN A 65 16.53 -12.09 0.26
CA ASN A 65 15.67 -12.79 1.22
C ASN A 65 14.20 -12.47 0.95
N SER A 66 13.67 -12.99 -0.16
CA SER A 66 12.26 -12.84 -0.51
C SER A 66 11.56 -14.14 -0.87
N THR A 67 10.29 -14.20 -0.51
CA THR A 67 9.33 -15.21 -0.94
C THR A 67 8.41 -14.61 -2.00
N VAL A 68 8.24 -15.31 -3.12
CA VAL A 68 7.31 -14.90 -4.19
C VAL A 68 6.23 -15.96 -4.31
N ILE A 69 4.99 -15.56 -4.00
CA ILE A 69 3.80 -16.40 -4.07
C ILE A 69 3.08 -16.09 -5.37
N ALA A 70 2.89 -17.10 -6.21
CA ALA A 70 2.23 -16.99 -7.50
C ALA A 70 0.81 -17.57 -7.44
N ILE A 71 -0.15 -16.86 -8.04
CA ILE A 71 -1.54 -17.31 -8.17
C ILE A 71 -2.06 -17.13 -9.59
N ASP A 72 -2.86 -18.06 -10.08
CA ASP A 72 -3.43 -18.05 -11.43
C ASP A 72 -4.81 -17.35 -11.48
N TYR A 73 -5.42 -17.05 -10.34
CA TYR A 73 -6.72 -16.39 -10.22
C TYR A 73 -6.62 -14.94 -9.72
N LEU A 74 -7.71 -14.17 -9.93
CA LEU A 74 -7.90 -12.87 -9.29
C LEU A 74 -8.52 -13.06 -7.91
N THR A 75 -7.90 -12.48 -6.89
CA THR A 75 -8.40 -12.49 -5.52
C THR A 75 -9.52 -11.46 -5.33
N GLU A 76 -10.23 -11.57 -4.21
CA GLU A 76 -11.35 -10.69 -3.88
C GLU A 76 -10.91 -9.37 -3.23
N GLY A 77 -9.67 -8.94 -3.45
CA GLY A 77 -9.12 -7.69 -2.91
C GLY A 77 -7.76 -7.86 -2.22
N GLN A 78 -7.20 -6.73 -1.80
CA GLN A 78 -5.86 -6.64 -1.22
C GLN A 78 -5.72 -7.51 0.04
N ALA A 79 -6.66 -7.44 0.98
CA ALA A 79 -6.56 -8.18 2.24
C ALA A 79 -6.58 -9.70 2.01
N SER A 80 -7.49 -10.19 1.15
CA SER A 80 -7.55 -11.60 0.77
C SER A 80 -6.28 -12.06 0.02
N THR A 81 -5.63 -11.16 -0.72
CA THR A 81 -4.34 -11.43 -1.37
C THR A 81 -3.23 -11.60 -0.35
N CYS A 82 -3.15 -10.71 0.64
CA CYS A 82 -2.14 -10.77 1.70
C CYS A 82 -2.31 -12.03 2.57
N LEU A 83 -3.53 -12.51 2.79
CA LEU A 83 -3.79 -13.76 3.52
C LEU A 83 -3.22 -15.01 2.84
N LEU A 84 -2.90 -14.97 1.55
CA LEU A 84 -2.20 -16.08 0.89
C LEU A 84 -0.79 -16.31 1.46
N ALA A 85 -0.23 -15.31 2.15
CA ALA A 85 1.03 -15.42 2.86
C ALA A 85 0.87 -15.78 4.35
N LYS A 86 -0.31 -16.23 4.79
CA LYS A 86 -0.64 -16.48 6.21
C LYS A 86 0.42 -17.31 6.95
N GLU A 87 0.96 -18.34 6.31
CA GLU A 87 1.99 -19.20 6.94
C GLU A 87 3.27 -18.45 7.33
N TYR A 88 3.58 -17.35 6.66
CA TYR A 88 4.76 -16.53 6.91
C TYR A 88 4.50 -15.34 7.84
N ILE A 89 3.25 -14.85 7.90
CA ILE A 89 2.90 -13.62 8.60
C ILE A 89 2.05 -13.83 9.86
N ASN A 90 1.51 -15.03 10.10
CA ASN A 90 0.69 -15.31 11.27
C ASN A 90 1.55 -15.61 12.51
N ASN A 91 2.27 -14.61 13.00
CA ASN A 91 3.18 -14.70 14.14
C ASN A 91 3.17 -13.39 14.96
N ASP A 92 4.06 -13.30 15.94
CA ASP A 92 4.22 -12.13 16.81
C ASP A 92 5.23 -11.10 16.27
N GLU A 93 5.76 -11.29 15.06
CA GLU A 93 6.72 -10.38 14.44
C GLU A 93 6.01 -9.17 13.79
N PRO A 94 6.68 -8.01 13.70
CA PRO A 94 6.17 -6.85 12.98
C PRO A 94 5.91 -7.14 11.49
N LEU A 95 4.81 -6.60 10.96
CA LEU A 95 4.43 -6.72 9.57
C LEU A 95 4.17 -5.34 8.96
N VAL A 96 4.74 -5.08 7.79
CA VAL A 96 4.37 -3.93 6.95
C VAL A 96 3.78 -4.43 5.64
N ILE A 97 2.58 -3.98 5.33
CA ILE A 97 1.90 -4.23 4.06
C ILE A 97 1.94 -2.94 3.26
N GLY A 98 2.38 -3.00 2.00
CA GLY A 98 2.38 -1.85 1.10
C GLY A 98 1.84 -2.18 -0.29
N ALA A 99 1.21 -1.19 -0.91
CA ALA A 99 0.87 -1.23 -2.32
C ALA A 99 2.14 -1.19 -3.21
N SER A 100 2.04 -1.71 -4.42
CA SER A 100 3.19 -1.85 -5.33
C SER A 100 3.31 -0.72 -6.36
N ASP A 101 2.67 0.42 -6.11
CA ASP A 101 2.43 1.46 -7.11
C ASP A 101 2.45 2.89 -6.54
N ASN A 102 3.17 3.10 -5.44
CA ASN A 102 3.44 4.42 -4.89
C ASN A 102 4.85 4.48 -4.29
N GLY A 103 5.30 5.69 -4.02
CA GLY A 103 6.52 5.96 -3.27
C GLY A 103 6.26 6.97 -2.17
N MET A 104 7.06 6.91 -1.12
CA MET A 104 6.94 7.78 0.04
C MET A 104 8.30 8.20 0.61
N ILE A 105 8.35 9.38 1.21
CA ILE A 105 9.45 9.86 2.03
C ILE A 105 8.90 10.09 3.43
N TRP A 106 9.60 9.56 4.43
CA TRP A 106 9.22 9.56 5.83
C TRP A 106 10.48 9.49 6.68
N GLU A 107 10.31 9.71 7.98
CA GLU A 107 11.42 9.79 8.92
C GLU A 107 11.39 8.59 9.87
N GLU A 108 12.55 7.93 10.02
CA GLU A 108 12.68 6.65 10.72
C GLU A 108 12.39 6.77 12.21
N THR A 109 12.87 7.84 12.87
CA THR A 109 12.64 8.03 14.31
C THR A 109 11.17 8.34 14.62
N ALA A 110 10.48 9.07 13.74
CA ALA A 110 9.06 9.37 13.83
C ALA A 110 8.22 8.09 13.64
N PHE A 111 8.58 7.26 12.65
CA PHE A 111 7.98 5.95 12.46
C PHE A 111 8.16 5.09 13.72
N ALA A 112 9.41 4.90 14.18
CA ALA A 112 9.70 4.06 15.34
C ALA A 112 8.95 4.52 16.60
N LYS A 113 8.96 5.82 16.89
CA LYS A 113 8.25 6.40 18.05
C LYS A 113 6.74 6.17 17.99
N THR A 114 6.14 6.37 16.83
CA THR A 114 4.68 6.21 16.67
C THR A 114 4.29 4.73 16.65
N PHE A 115 5.14 3.85 16.11
CA PHE A 115 4.93 2.42 16.04
C PHE A 115 5.06 1.76 17.42
N GLU A 116 6.02 2.19 18.24
CA GLU A 116 6.15 1.73 19.63
C GLU A 116 4.86 2.01 20.42
N ALA A 117 4.23 3.16 20.20
CA ALA A 117 3.04 3.62 20.90
C ALA A 117 1.70 3.11 20.33
N SER A 118 1.70 2.18 19.36
CA SER A 118 0.50 1.65 18.70
C SER A 118 0.56 0.13 18.49
N ASP A 119 -0.59 -0.49 18.25
CA ASP A 119 -0.68 -1.89 17.83
C ASP A 119 -0.64 -2.00 16.30
N ALA A 120 -1.16 -0.98 15.61
CA ALA A 120 -1.07 -0.84 14.17
C ALA A 120 -1.04 0.61 13.72
N GLN A 121 -0.60 0.85 12.49
CA GLN A 121 -0.54 2.16 11.88
C GLN A 121 -1.14 2.16 10.50
N VAL A 122 -1.90 3.20 10.19
CA VAL A 122 -2.30 3.55 8.83
C VAL A 122 -1.35 4.63 8.32
N TRP A 123 -0.65 4.36 7.22
CA TRP A 123 0.24 5.35 6.62
C TRP A 123 -0.58 6.31 5.79
N THR A 124 -0.38 7.60 6.03
CA THR A 124 -1.21 8.67 5.49
C THR A 124 -0.37 9.81 4.92
N PHE A 125 -1.02 10.66 4.14
CA PHE A 125 -0.46 11.92 3.66
C PHE A 125 -1.55 12.99 3.67
N ARG A 126 -1.12 14.26 3.71
CA ARG A 126 -1.99 15.44 3.63
C ARG A 126 -1.37 16.50 2.72
N HIS A 127 -2.12 17.57 2.49
CA HIS A 127 -1.67 18.75 1.74
C HIS A 127 -1.20 18.44 0.32
N ASN A 128 -1.74 17.36 -0.25
CA ASN A 128 -1.42 16.93 -1.60
C ASN A 128 -2.61 17.20 -2.52
N VAL A 129 -2.43 18.09 -3.49
CA VAL A 129 -3.49 18.53 -4.41
C VAL A 129 -4.09 17.40 -5.24
N THR A 130 -3.41 16.25 -5.38
CA THR A 130 -3.93 15.10 -6.15
C THR A 130 -5.23 14.55 -5.60
N VAL A 131 -5.54 14.77 -4.32
CA VAL A 131 -6.79 14.27 -3.72
C VAL A 131 -8.01 15.10 -4.08
N VAL A 132 -7.82 16.37 -4.48
CA VAL A 132 -8.92 17.33 -4.68
C VAL A 132 -9.82 16.99 -5.88
N PRO A 133 -9.31 16.56 -7.05
CA PRO A 133 -10.17 16.32 -8.21
C PRO A 133 -11.11 15.13 -8.05
N LYS A 134 -10.69 14.09 -7.32
CA LYS A 134 -11.42 12.81 -7.18
C LYS A 134 -11.22 12.21 -5.79
N PRO A 135 -11.69 12.88 -4.71
CA PRO A 135 -11.44 12.46 -3.34
C PRO A 135 -12.09 11.09 -3.02
N GLU A 136 -13.10 10.68 -3.79
CA GLU A 136 -13.73 9.35 -3.75
C GLU A 136 -12.83 8.21 -4.27
N GLN A 137 -11.63 8.49 -4.77
CA GLN A 137 -10.66 7.47 -5.17
C GLN A 137 -9.74 7.02 -4.03
N TYR A 138 -9.74 7.73 -2.90
CA TYR A 138 -8.82 7.51 -1.79
C TYR A 138 -9.48 6.79 -0.61
N GLY A 139 -8.65 6.20 0.25
CA GLY A 139 -9.01 5.90 1.64
C GLY A 139 -8.72 7.12 2.51
N TRP A 140 -9.46 7.27 3.60
CA TRP A 140 -9.40 8.40 4.52
C TRP A 140 -9.37 7.92 5.96
N VAL A 141 -8.65 8.65 6.83
CA VAL A 141 -8.56 8.32 8.26
C VAL A 141 -9.02 9.50 9.09
N ALA A 142 -10.07 9.29 9.89
CA ALA A 142 -10.43 10.24 10.94
C ALA A 142 -9.55 9.98 12.17
N VAL A 143 -9.01 11.04 12.77
CA VAL A 143 -8.09 10.95 13.91
C VAL A 143 -8.53 11.86 15.06
N ASP A 144 -8.14 11.50 16.27
CA ASP A 144 -8.23 12.38 17.43
C ASP A 144 -7.00 13.31 17.57
N ASN A 145 -6.95 14.09 18.65
CA ASN A 145 -5.85 15.03 18.92
C ASN A 145 -4.48 14.36 19.14
N GLU A 146 -4.45 13.06 19.43
CA GLU A 146 -3.23 12.27 19.67
C GLU A 146 -2.84 11.42 18.45
N GLN A 147 -3.51 11.62 17.30
CA GLN A 147 -3.35 10.83 16.08
C GLN A 147 -3.81 9.37 16.21
N ASN A 148 -4.66 9.05 17.20
CA ASN A 148 -5.34 7.75 17.22
C ASN A 148 -6.42 7.76 16.13
N ALA A 149 -6.43 6.72 15.29
CA ALA A 149 -7.45 6.54 14.27
C ALA A 149 -8.78 6.18 14.94
N THR A 150 -9.79 7.01 14.72
CA THR A 150 -11.15 6.78 15.23
C THR A 150 -12.03 6.07 14.21
N LYS A 151 -11.72 6.21 12.92
CA LYS A 151 -12.39 5.53 11.81
C LYS A 151 -11.55 5.57 10.54
N VAL A 152 -11.61 4.51 9.74
CA VAL A 152 -11.16 4.51 8.34
C VAL A 152 -12.37 4.52 7.41
N SER A 153 -12.33 5.35 6.37
CA SER A 153 -13.38 5.50 5.36
C SER A 153 -12.82 5.29 3.97
N VAL A 154 -13.32 4.30 3.24
CA VAL A 154 -12.77 3.93 1.92
C VAL A 154 -13.68 4.46 0.83
N LYS A 155 -13.10 5.20 -0.13
CA LYS A 155 -13.81 5.84 -1.28
C LYS A 155 -14.86 6.89 -0.89
N ILE A 156 -14.93 7.29 0.38
CA ILE A 156 -15.85 8.32 0.87
C ILE A 156 -15.04 9.32 1.70
N PRO A 157 -14.92 10.58 1.27
CA PRO A 157 -14.23 11.64 2.03
C PRO A 157 -14.85 11.84 3.40
N ILE A 158 -14.03 12.23 4.38
CA ILE A 158 -14.47 12.42 5.77
C ILE A 158 -14.82 13.87 6.09
N SER A 159 -14.47 14.81 5.21
CA SER A 159 -14.86 16.22 5.31
C SER A 159 -15.00 16.86 3.92
N ASP A 160 -15.50 18.10 3.91
CA ASP A 160 -15.56 18.94 2.71
C ASP A 160 -14.20 19.57 2.34
N ASN A 161 -13.13 19.28 3.10
CA ASN A 161 -11.78 19.78 2.86
C ASN A 161 -10.74 18.63 2.77
N PRO A 162 -10.81 17.79 1.72
CA PRO A 162 -9.97 16.60 1.58
C PRO A 162 -8.46 16.90 1.54
N LEU A 163 -8.07 18.14 1.27
CA LEU A 163 -6.66 18.56 1.29
C LEU A 163 -6.07 18.56 2.71
N GLN A 164 -6.91 18.73 3.74
CA GLN A 164 -6.51 18.77 5.16
C GLN A 164 -6.72 17.43 5.88
N ASP A 165 -7.38 16.49 5.22
CA ASP A 165 -7.71 15.18 5.77
C ASP A 165 -6.59 14.18 5.50
N HIS A 166 -6.39 13.24 6.43
CA HIS A 166 -5.46 12.14 6.24
C HIS A 166 -5.96 11.19 5.15
N ALA A 167 -5.32 11.25 3.98
CA ALA A 167 -5.52 10.29 2.90
C ALA A 167 -4.59 9.08 3.09
N VAL A 168 -5.10 7.87 2.84
CA VAL A 168 -4.34 6.62 2.99
C VAL A 168 -3.36 6.45 1.83
N ILE A 169 -2.09 6.18 2.14
CA ILE A 169 -1.04 5.89 1.15
C ILE A 169 -1.30 4.54 0.47
N GLY A 170 -1.86 3.58 1.21
CA GLY A 170 -1.88 2.16 0.86
C GLY A 170 -0.71 1.40 1.50
N ALA A 171 -0.23 1.87 2.65
CA ALA A 171 0.70 1.15 3.51
C ALA A 171 0.17 1.08 4.95
N PHE A 172 0.43 -0.05 5.61
CA PHE A 172 -0.10 -0.38 6.93
C PHE A 172 0.97 -1.14 7.70
N SER A 173 1.18 -0.78 8.96
CA SER A 173 2.10 -1.49 9.84
C SER A 173 1.32 -2.14 10.98
N PHE A 174 1.72 -3.35 11.36
CA PHE A 174 1.13 -4.09 12.47
C PHE A 174 2.28 -4.52 13.38
N LYS A 175 2.12 -4.30 14.70
CA LYS A 175 3.11 -4.75 15.69
C LYS A 175 3.25 -6.26 15.68
N LYS A 176 2.18 -6.98 15.35
CA LYS A 176 2.14 -8.43 15.16
C LYS A 176 1.43 -8.78 13.87
N GLY A 177 2.05 -9.58 13.01
CA GLY A 177 1.41 -10.05 11.78
C GLY A 177 0.15 -10.90 12.05
N SER A 178 0.08 -11.59 13.19
CA SER A 178 -1.13 -12.32 13.60
C SER A 178 -2.34 -11.43 13.84
N ASP A 179 -2.17 -10.15 14.16
CA ASP A 179 -3.29 -9.21 14.33
C ASP A 179 -3.87 -8.82 12.97
N PHE A 180 -3.03 -8.65 11.94
CA PHE A 180 -3.51 -8.53 10.55
C PHE A 180 -4.30 -9.77 10.15
N VAL A 181 -3.78 -10.98 10.40
CA VAL A 181 -4.42 -12.24 9.98
C VAL A 181 -5.80 -12.38 10.63
N LYS A 182 -5.90 -12.21 11.95
CA LYS A 182 -7.19 -12.27 12.68
C LYS A 182 -8.18 -11.23 12.16
N ALA A 183 -7.75 -9.99 11.94
CA ALA A 183 -8.60 -8.93 11.43
C ALA A 183 -9.08 -9.19 9.99
N ALA A 184 -8.20 -9.70 9.12
CA ALA A 184 -8.57 -10.06 7.75
C ALA A 184 -9.59 -11.20 7.73
N GLU A 185 -9.39 -12.25 8.53
CA GLU A 185 -10.34 -13.37 8.63
C GLU A 185 -11.69 -12.92 9.21
N SER A 186 -11.69 -12.05 10.23
CA SER A 186 -12.91 -11.45 10.79
C SER A 186 -13.66 -10.63 9.74
N MET A 187 -12.97 -9.73 9.03
CA MET A 187 -13.55 -8.89 7.97
C MET A 187 -14.17 -9.75 6.86
N ILE A 188 -13.49 -10.81 6.44
CA ILE A 188 -13.96 -11.75 5.40
C ILE A 188 -15.17 -12.54 5.90
N ALA A 189 -15.14 -13.06 7.13
CA ALA A 189 -16.26 -13.79 7.73
C ALA A 189 -17.52 -12.91 7.85
N LYS A 190 -17.34 -11.62 8.15
CA LYS A 190 -18.41 -10.60 8.16
C LYS A 190 -18.81 -10.11 6.76
N ASN A 191 -18.10 -10.55 5.73
CA ASN A 191 -18.27 -10.11 4.33
C ASN A 191 -18.25 -8.58 4.17
N ARG A 192 -17.41 -7.88 4.95
CA ARG A 192 -17.25 -6.42 4.87
C ARG A 192 -16.43 -6.07 3.64
N ARG A 193 -17.09 -5.47 2.65
CA ARG A 193 -16.49 -5.14 1.35
C ARG A 193 -16.79 -3.71 0.95
N ILE A 194 -15.88 -3.13 0.19
CA ILE A 194 -16.07 -1.83 -0.46
C ILE A 194 -16.07 -2.10 -1.96
N LYS A 195 -17.17 -1.76 -2.64
CA LYS A 195 -17.36 -2.03 -4.09
C LYS A 195 -17.03 -3.49 -4.49
N GLY A 196 -17.34 -4.45 -3.61
CA GLY A 196 -17.13 -5.88 -3.86
C GLY A 196 -15.76 -6.43 -3.46
N GLU A 197 -14.84 -5.60 -2.98
CA GLU A 197 -13.47 -6.01 -2.63
C GLU A 197 -13.17 -5.90 -1.12
N PHE A 198 -12.27 -6.77 -0.64
CA PHE A 198 -11.67 -6.73 0.69
C PHE A 198 -10.43 -5.84 0.70
N TYR A 199 -10.59 -4.60 1.18
CA TYR A 199 -9.50 -3.63 1.33
C TYR A 199 -8.75 -3.82 2.66
N VAL A 200 -7.43 -3.56 2.66
CA VAL A 200 -6.67 -3.50 3.92
C VAL A 200 -7.05 -2.24 4.71
N ASP A 201 -7.43 -1.16 4.03
CA ASP A 201 -7.98 0.06 4.62
C ASP A 201 -9.19 -0.25 5.53
N GLU A 202 -10.17 -0.98 5.00
CA GLU A 202 -11.40 -1.33 5.73
C GLU A 202 -11.11 -2.28 6.90
N LEU A 203 -10.13 -3.17 6.76
CA LEU A 203 -9.69 -4.07 7.83
C LEU A 203 -9.24 -3.31 9.07
N MET A 204 -8.67 -2.11 8.93
CA MET A 204 -8.24 -1.30 10.08
C MET A 204 -9.40 -0.94 11.01
N ASN A 205 -10.64 -0.87 10.50
CA ASN A 205 -11.83 -0.69 11.35
C ASN A 205 -12.06 -1.90 12.27
N GLU A 206 -11.71 -3.13 11.87
CA GLU A 206 -11.78 -4.30 12.76
C GLU A 206 -10.83 -4.17 13.97
N LEU A 207 -9.64 -3.63 13.74
CA LEU A 207 -8.68 -3.38 14.82
C LEU A 207 -9.20 -2.30 15.76
N ILE A 208 -9.69 -1.17 15.23
CA ILE A 208 -10.28 -0.08 16.01
C ILE A 208 -11.48 -0.57 16.84
N GLU A 209 -12.40 -1.31 16.22
CA GLU A 209 -13.60 -1.86 16.89
C GLU A 209 -13.23 -2.88 17.98
N SER A 210 -12.10 -3.58 17.84
CA SER A 210 -11.59 -4.51 18.86
C SER A 210 -10.87 -3.82 20.03
N GLY A 211 -10.77 -2.49 20.02
CA GLY A 211 -10.10 -1.70 21.07
C GLY A 211 -8.58 -1.65 20.94
N GLN A 212 -8.02 -2.11 19.82
CA GLN A 212 -6.59 -1.98 19.54
C GLN A 212 -6.23 -0.54 19.21
N LYS A 213 -5.03 -0.14 19.59
CA LYS A 213 -4.54 1.22 19.39
C LYS A 213 -4.00 1.39 17.97
N VAL A 214 -4.85 1.88 17.07
CA VAL A 214 -4.46 2.22 15.70
C VAL A 214 -4.07 3.71 15.64
N LYS A 215 -2.94 4.03 15.02
CA LYS A 215 -2.51 5.43 14.81
C LYS A 215 -2.37 5.78 13.33
N ALA A 216 -2.65 7.04 12.98
CA ALA A 216 -2.20 7.57 11.70
C ALA A 216 -0.70 7.89 11.78
N PHE A 217 0.06 7.44 10.79
CA PHE A 217 1.44 7.83 10.57
C PHE A 217 1.51 8.66 9.29
N GLU A 218 1.81 9.95 9.40
CA GLU A 218 1.88 10.85 8.25
C GLU A 218 3.27 10.84 7.63
N ALA A 219 3.38 10.44 6.36
CA ALA A 219 4.62 10.55 5.59
C ALA A 219 4.87 12.01 5.18
N ASP A 220 6.13 12.41 5.07
CA ASP A 220 6.51 13.76 4.62
C ASP A 220 6.15 13.99 3.15
N LYS A 221 6.34 12.98 2.29
CA LYS A 221 6.00 13.07 0.86
C LYS A 221 5.36 11.76 0.39
N TYR A 222 4.42 11.91 -0.55
CA TYR A 222 3.74 10.82 -1.24
C TYR A 222 3.74 11.07 -2.74
N ILE A 223 4.01 10.03 -3.52
CA ILE A 223 3.89 10.03 -4.98
C ILE A 223 3.13 8.78 -5.44
N CYS A 224 2.13 8.98 -6.30
CA CYS A 224 1.32 7.90 -6.86
C CYS A 224 1.88 7.48 -8.23
N TRP A 225 1.84 6.18 -8.51
CA TRP A 225 1.99 5.58 -9.85
C TRP A 225 0.82 4.62 -10.12
N GLY A 226 -0.32 4.88 -9.48
CA GLY A 226 -1.51 4.04 -9.51
C GLY A 226 -2.17 3.99 -10.89
N THR A 227 -2.14 5.12 -11.60
CA THR A 227 -2.65 5.29 -12.96
C THR A 227 -1.55 5.69 -13.95
N PRO A 228 -1.77 5.46 -15.25
CA PRO A 228 -0.91 6.00 -16.30
C PRO A 228 -0.76 7.53 -16.23
N ASP A 229 -1.79 8.26 -15.82
CA ASP A 229 -1.74 9.71 -15.67
C ASP A 229 -0.83 10.15 -14.50
N ASP A 230 -0.94 9.46 -13.36
CA ASP A 230 -0.04 9.68 -12.22
C ASP A 230 1.42 9.44 -12.62
N LEU A 231 1.69 8.34 -13.32
CA LEU A 231 3.02 7.99 -13.79
C LEU A 231 3.57 9.02 -14.79
N ARG A 232 2.77 9.43 -15.78
CA ARG A 232 3.18 10.45 -16.76
C ARG A 232 3.44 11.80 -16.11
N THR A 233 2.61 12.19 -15.14
CA THR A 233 2.81 13.40 -14.34
C THR A 233 4.14 13.34 -13.58
N PHE A 234 4.44 12.22 -12.94
CA PHE A 234 5.72 11.99 -12.29
C PHE A 234 6.89 12.08 -13.27
N GLN A 235 6.82 11.37 -14.41
CA GLN A 235 7.89 11.33 -15.43
C GLN A 235 8.16 12.72 -16.04
N TYR A 236 7.12 13.55 -16.19
CA TYR A 236 7.29 14.94 -16.62
C TYR A 236 8.18 15.72 -15.66
N TRP A 237 7.87 15.67 -14.36
CA TRP A 237 8.66 16.38 -13.34
C TRP A 237 10.05 15.76 -13.15
N GLU A 238 10.17 14.44 -13.21
CA GLU A 238 11.46 13.74 -13.23
C GLU A 238 12.36 14.27 -14.35
N GLY A 239 11.84 14.33 -15.58
CA GLY A 239 12.57 14.84 -16.74
C GLY A 239 12.94 16.32 -16.62
N PHE A 240 12.07 17.14 -16.01
CA PHE A 240 12.34 18.55 -15.73
C PHE A 240 13.51 18.70 -14.74
N PHE A 241 13.44 18.04 -13.58
CA PHE A 241 14.48 18.14 -12.56
C PHE A 241 15.80 17.48 -12.97
N ALA A 242 15.76 16.42 -13.78
CA ALA A 242 16.97 15.80 -14.34
C ALA A 242 17.74 16.76 -15.26
N LYS A 243 17.04 17.66 -15.96
CA LYS A 243 17.68 18.70 -16.80
C LYS A 243 18.25 19.86 -15.99
N LEU A 244 17.64 20.23 -14.87
CA LEU A 244 18.17 21.28 -13.99
C LEU A 244 19.48 20.89 -13.29
N LYS A 245 19.75 19.60 -13.14
CA LYS A 245 20.99 19.08 -12.56
C LYS A 245 22.16 18.99 -13.55
N LYS A 246 21.93 19.25 -14.84
CA LYS A 246 22.95 19.31 -15.88
C LYS A 246 23.38 20.76 -16.10
#